data_AF-A0A2G9T5H4-F1
#
_entry.id   AF-A0A2G9T5H4-F1
#
_cell.length_a   1.000
_cell.length_b   1.000
_cell.length_c   1.000
_cell.angle_alpha   90.00
_cell.angle_beta   90.00
_cell.angle_gamma   90.00
#
_symmetry.space_group_name_H-M   'P 1'
#
loop_
_entity.id
_entity.type
_entity.pdbx_description
1 polymer ?
#
loop_
_entity_poly.entity_id
_entity_poly.type
_entity_poly.pdbx_seq_one_letter_code
_entity_poly.pdbx_strand_id
1 'polypeptide(L)'
;MKSVADHLKVAPDLLDVQFSTDIPMCIKLTLSNVCVRIAWRCENGVKYAKLISVYSAIRPQFAELCRVVRKWAEVSGIYSADRRKNGLTSYGFDIMVLYFLQQNGLLPCLHEMRPLMSHEKKSEPTIDDYYENRELYESDVN
;
A
#
# COMPACT_ATOMS: atom_id res chain seq x y z
N MET A 1 16.23 -19.70 19.46
CA MET A 1 14.95 -19.08 19.01
C MET A 1 14.57 -19.73 17.69
N LYS A 2 13.36 -20.30 17.58
CA LYS A 2 12.87 -20.88 16.32
C LYS A 2 12.49 -19.76 15.36
N SER A 3 12.76 -19.91 14.06
CA SER A 3 12.31 -18.95 13.06
C SER A 3 10.79 -19.06 12.91
N VAL A 4 10.09 -17.99 12.54
CA VAL A 4 8.62 -18.06 12.40
C VAL A 4 8.21 -19.03 11.28
N ALA A 5 9.05 -19.23 10.27
CA ALA A 5 8.87 -20.29 9.28
C ALA A 5 8.84 -21.70 9.91
N ASP A 6 9.61 -21.94 10.98
CA ASP A 6 9.66 -23.23 11.66
C ASP A 6 8.40 -23.49 12.48
N HIS A 7 7.78 -22.44 13.03
CA HIS A 7 6.47 -22.53 13.66
C HIS A 7 5.36 -22.80 12.65
N LEU A 8 5.44 -22.21 11.46
CA LEU A 8 4.47 -22.37 10.39
C LEU A 8 4.50 -23.78 9.76
N LYS A 9 5.68 -24.40 9.63
CA LYS A 9 5.83 -25.78 9.11
C LYS A 9 5.17 -26.86 9.97
N VAL A 10 4.81 -26.56 11.23
CA VAL A 10 4.17 -27.52 12.15
C VAL A 10 2.66 -27.60 11.91
N ALA A 11 2.07 -26.63 11.20
CA ALA A 11 0.63 -26.64 10.92
C ALA A 11 0.27 -27.67 9.83
N PRO A 12 -0.70 -28.57 10.07
CA PRO A 12 -1.01 -29.69 9.17
C PRO A 12 -1.62 -29.28 7.82
N ASP A 13 -2.10 -28.04 7.68
CA ASP A 13 -2.78 -27.54 6.48
C ASP A 13 -1.90 -26.67 5.57
N LEU A 14 -0.60 -26.56 5.89
CA LEU A 14 0.31 -25.60 5.24
C LEU A 14 1.20 -26.26 4.18
N LEU A 15 1.09 -25.79 2.94
CA LEU A 15 1.90 -26.24 1.81
C LEU A 15 2.87 -25.15 1.35
N ASP A 16 4.09 -25.55 0.99
CA ASP A 16 5.11 -24.73 0.31
C ASP A 16 5.47 -23.40 1.00
N VAL A 17 6.04 -23.47 2.22
CA VAL A 17 6.55 -22.31 2.96
C VAL A 17 7.91 -21.88 2.40
N GLN A 18 7.95 -20.77 1.67
CA GLN A 18 9.16 -20.22 1.08
C GLN A 18 9.42 -18.79 1.57
N PHE A 19 10.67 -18.49 1.92
CA PHE A 19 11.10 -17.11 2.10
C PHE A 19 11.15 -16.43 0.74
N SER A 20 10.39 -15.34 0.59
CA SER A 20 10.44 -14.53 -0.62
C SER A 20 11.69 -13.65 -0.59
N THR A 21 12.45 -13.67 -1.68
CA THR A 21 13.65 -12.84 -1.85
C THR A 21 13.34 -11.43 -2.36
N ASP A 22 12.12 -11.17 -2.84
CA ASP A 22 11.80 -9.93 -3.56
C ASP A 22 11.23 -8.84 -2.63
N ILE A 23 10.76 -9.24 -1.45
CA ILE A 23 10.32 -8.35 -0.38
C ILE A 23 11.12 -8.75 0.86
N PRO A 24 11.97 -7.87 1.41
CA PRO A 24 12.74 -8.20 2.60
C PRO A 24 11.77 -8.62 3.71
N MET A 25 12.08 -9.73 4.36
CA MET A 25 11.25 -10.26 5.43
C MET A 25 9.82 -10.60 4.95
N CYS A 26 9.69 -11.45 3.94
CA CYS A 26 8.39 -11.99 3.53
C CYS A 26 8.44 -13.52 3.45
N ILE A 27 7.40 -14.17 4.00
CA ILE A 27 7.16 -15.61 3.87
C ILE A 27 5.95 -15.78 2.97
N LYS A 28 6.11 -16.54 1.90
CA LYS A 28 5.03 -17.01 1.03
C LYS A 28 4.68 -18.44 1.45
N LEU A 29 3.39 -18.72 1.53
CA LEU A 29 2.88 -20.05 1.88
C LEU A 29 1.52 -20.26 1.19
N THR A 30 1.13 -21.51 1.02
CA THR A 30 -0.19 -21.86 0.47
C THR A 30 -1.02 -22.52 1.56
N LEU A 31 -2.16 -21.91 1.88
CA LEU A 31 -3.13 -22.43 2.85
C LEU A 31 -4.47 -22.63 2.15
N SER A 32 -5.04 -23.84 2.20
CA SER A 32 -6.36 -24.11 1.60
C SER A 32 -6.48 -23.67 0.13
N ASN A 33 -5.46 -23.93 -0.70
CA ASN A 33 -5.34 -23.48 -2.10
C ASN A 33 -5.26 -21.95 -2.32
N VAL A 34 -5.08 -21.16 -1.26
CA VAL A 34 -4.86 -19.70 -1.34
C VAL A 34 -3.41 -19.38 -1.02
N CYS A 35 -2.74 -18.66 -1.93
CA CYS A 35 -1.41 -18.13 -1.69
C CYS A 35 -1.47 -16.97 -0.70
N VAL A 36 -0.89 -17.14 0.48
CA VAL A 36 -0.77 -16.13 1.52
C VAL A 36 0.67 -15.61 1.57
N ARG A 37 0.82 -14.30 1.74
CA ARG A 37 2.12 -13.67 1.99
C ARG A 37 2.09 -12.97 3.34
N ILE A 38 2.98 -13.39 4.23
CA ILE A 38 3.19 -12.77 5.52
C ILE A 38 4.44 -11.90 5.39
N ALA A 39 4.32 -10.61 5.66
CA ALA A 39 5.43 -9.67 5.66
C ALA A 39 5.46 -8.88 6.97
N TRP A 40 6.64 -8.51 7.42
CA TRP A 40 6.87 -7.76 8.65
C TRP A 40 7.55 -6.44 8.29
N ARG A 41 7.38 -5.43 9.14
CA ARG A 41 7.94 -4.08 8.94
C ARG A 41 7.52 -3.43 7.60
N CYS A 42 6.30 -3.73 7.14
CA CYS A 42 5.72 -3.18 5.92
C CYS A 42 4.71 -2.06 6.22
N GLU A 43 5.13 -1.06 7.00
CA GLU A 43 4.27 0.06 7.44
C GLU A 43 3.67 0.83 6.27
N ASN A 44 4.48 1.11 5.24
CA ASN A 44 4.03 1.79 4.03
C ASN A 44 2.90 1.03 3.31
N GLY A 45 2.94 -0.31 3.33
CA GLY A 45 1.88 -1.14 2.76
C GLY A 45 0.56 -1.01 3.52
N VAL A 46 0.63 -0.92 4.85
CA VAL A 46 -0.54 -0.71 5.72
C VAL A 46 -1.12 0.70 5.53
N LYS A 47 -0.25 1.73 5.51
CA LYS A 47 -0.65 3.13 5.26
C LYS A 47 -1.33 3.27 3.89
N TYR A 48 -0.76 2.65 2.85
CA TYR A 48 -1.34 2.62 1.50
C TYR A 48 -2.71 1.93 1.47
N ALA A 49 -2.84 0.74 2.07
CA ALA A 49 -4.12 0.03 2.12
C ALA A 49 -5.21 0.84 2.82
N LYS A 50 -4.85 1.56 3.90
CA LYS A 50 -5.74 2.48 4.60
C LYS A 50 -6.13 3.68 3.74
N LEU A 51 -5.20 4.25 2.97
CA LEU A 51 -5.52 5.35 2.05
C LEU A 51 -6.54 4.92 0.99
N ILE A 52 -6.29 3.80 0.32
CA ILE A 52 -7.17 3.28 -0.72
C ILE A 52 -8.54 2.86 -0.16
N SER A 53 -8.59 2.34 1.06
CA SER A 53 -9.87 1.99 1.70
C SER A 53 -10.72 3.23 1.98
N VAL A 54 -10.11 4.34 2.42
CA VAL A 54 -10.82 5.61 2.61
C VAL A 54 -11.37 6.13 1.28
N TYR A 55 -10.58 6.13 0.20
CA TYR A 55 -11.07 6.54 -1.12
C TYR A 55 -12.19 5.63 -1.65
N SER A 56 -12.08 4.32 -1.41
CA SER A 56 -13.12 3.36 -1.80
C SER A 56 -14.41 3.58 -1.01
N ALA A 57 -14.32 4.04 0.25
CA ALA A 57 -15.48 4.40 1.07
C ALA A 57 -16.13 5.71 0.61
N ILE A 58 -15.32 6.70 0.19
CA ILE A 58 -15.83 7.95 -0.39
C ILE A 58 -16.55 7.68 -1.71
N ARG A 59 -15.98 6.81 -2.55
CA ARG A 59 -16.53 6.49 -3.87
C ARG A 59 -16.29 5.02 -4.25
N PRO A 60 -17.29 4.14 -4.13
CA PRO A 60 -17.13 2.71 -4.44
C PRO A 60 -16.68 2.42 -5.88
N GLN A 61 -17.05 3.27 -6.85
CA GLN A 61 -16.65 3.10 -8.25
C GLN A 61 -15.13 3.21 -8.46
N PHE A 62 -14.41 3.86 -7.54
CA PHE A 62 -12.95 3.90 -7.56
C PHE A 62 -12.34 2.50 -7.51
N ALA A 63 -12.82 1.66 -6.59
CA ALA A 63 -12.31 0.30 -6.43
C ALA A 63 -12.59 -0.56 -7.67
N GLU A 64 -13.74 -0.36 -8.31
CA GLU A 64 -14.10 -1.04 -9.57
C GLU A 64 -13.19 -0.60 -10.72
N LEU A 65 -12.98 0.71 -10.88
CA LEU A 65 -12.09 1.25 -11.91
C LEU A 65 -10.65 0.75 -11.74
N CYS A 66 -10.14 0.74 -10.51
CA CYS A 66 -8.82 0.17 -10.22
C CYS A 66 -8.71 -1.30 -10.63
N ARG A 67 -9.75 -2.12 -10.41
CA ARG A 67 -9.76 -3.52 -10.86
C ARG A 67 -9.71 -3.63 -12.38
N VAL A 68 -10.50 -2.82 -13.09
CA VAL A 68 -10.53 -2.79 -14.56
C VAL A 68 -9.17 -2.38 -15.12
N VAL A 69 -8.58 -1.30 -14.61
CA VAL A 69 -7.27 -0.81 -15.07
C VAL A 69 -6.16 -1.82 -14.78
N ARG A 70 -6.17 -2.47 -13.61
CA ARG A 70 -5.22 -3.54 -13.31
C ARG A 70 -5.37 -4.72 -14.27
N LYS A 71 -6.60 -5.13 -14.61
CA LYS A 71 -6.80 -6.22 -15.56
C LYS A 71 -6.36 -5.84 -16.97
N TRP A 72 -6.63 -4.61 -17.39
CA TRP A 72 -6.14 -4.06 -18.65
C TRP A 72 -4.60 -4.06 -18.71
N ALA A 73 -3.93 -3.64 -17.63
CA ALA A 73 -2.48 -3.63 -17.53
C ALA A 73 -1.87 -5.05 -17.57
N GLU A 74 -2.54 -6.02 -16.96
CA GLU A 74 -2.18 -7.45 -17.02
C GLU A 74 -2.25 -7.98 -18.45
N VAL A 75 -3.37 -7.75 -19.15
CA VAL A 75 -3.55 -8.18 -20.55
C VAL A 75 -2.58 -7.47 -21.49
N SER A 76 -2.22 -6.22 -21.19
CA SER A 76 -1.28 -5.42 -21.98
C SER A 76 0.19 -5.75 -21.70
N GLY A 77 0.49 -6.64 -20.74
CA GLY A 77 1.86 -7.06 -20.43
C GLY A 77 2.72 -6.01 -19.72
N ILE A 78 2.13 -4.92 -19.23
CA ILE A 78 2.83 -3.83 -18.51
C ILE A 78 2.77 -4.01 -16.98
N TYR A 79 1.97 -4.95 -16.50
CA TYR A 79 1.86 -5.31 -15.10
C TYR A 79 2.95 -6.32 -14.71
N SER A 80 3.68 -6.04 -13.63
CA SER A 80 4.57 -7.00 -13.00
C SER A 80 4.37 -7.04 -11.49
N ALA A 81 4.16 -8.24 -10.95
CA ALA A 81 4.15 -8.46 -9.50
C ALA A 81 5.57 -8.54 -8.90
N ASP A 82 6.59 -8.75 -9.74
CA ASP A 82 7.98 -8.90 -9.34
C ASP A 82 8.75 -7.59 -9.62
N ARG A 83 9.44 -7.08 -8.59
CA ARG A 83 10.26 -5.86 -8.66
C ARG A 83 11.45 -6.00 -9.61
N ARG A 84 11.87 -7.23 -9.95
CA ARG A 84 13.00 -7.48 -10.86
C ARG A 84 12.63 -7.44 -12.33
N LYS A 85 11.34 -7.52 -12.65
CA LYS A 85 10.85 -7.43 -14.03
C LYS A 85 10.40 -6.00 -14.31
N ASN A 86 10.79 -5.47 -15.46
CA ASN A 86 10.43 -4.14 -15.94
C ASN A 86 8.91 -4.03 -16.14
N GLY A 87 8.17 -3.70 -15.09
CA GLY A 87 6.72 -3.53 -15.13
C GLY A 87 6.23 -2.83 -13.87
N LEU A 88 5.10 -2.14 -13.98
CA LEU A 88 4.53 -1.42 -12.85
C LEU A 88 3.77 -2.39 -11.96
N THR A 89 3.89 -2.21 -10.65
CA THR A 89 3.14 -2.98 -9.66
C THR A 89 1.68 -2.54 -9.60
N SER A 90 0.83 -3.35 -8.98
CA SER A 90 -0.61 -3.03 -8.83
C SER A 90 -0.85 -1.67 -8.17
N TYR A 91 -0.06 -1.31 -7.16
CA TYR A 91 -0.22 -0.05 -6.45
C TYR A 91 0.06 1.16 -7.35
N GLY A 92 0.96 1.03 -8.33
CA GLY A 92 1.25 2.13 -9.25
C GLY A 92 0.03 2.50 -10.10
N PHE A 93 -0.66 1.50 -10.64
CA PHE A 93 -1.90 1.71 -11.40
C PHE A 93 -3.02 2.31 -10.55
N ASP A 94 -3.20 1.81 -9.33
CA ASP A 94 -4.21 2.33 -8.40
C ASP A 94 -3.96 3.83 -8.10
N ILE A 95 -2.69 4.25 -7.92
CA ILE A 95 -2.33 5.66 -7.72
C ILE A 95 -2.53 6.49 -8.98
N MET A 96 -2.23 5.96 -10.18
CA MET A 96 -2.51 6.67 -11.44
C MET A 96 -4.01 6.94 -11.61
N VAL A 97 -4.86 5.95 -11.29
CA VAL A 97 -6.32 6.12 -11.31
C VAL A 97 -6.76 7.14 -10.28
N LEU A 98 -6.22 7.08 -9.06
CA LEU A 98 -6.51 8.04 -8.00
C LEU A 98 -6.19 9.47 -8.46
N TYR A 99 -4.98 9.68 -8.99
CA TYR A 99 -4.55 10.98 -9.49
C TYR A 99 -5.43 11.48 -10.63
N PHE A 100 -5.75 10.62 -11.60
CA PHE A 100 -6.69 10.96 -12.67
C PHE A 100 -8.04 11.44 -12.11
N LEU A 101 -8.62 10.73 -11.14
CA LEU A 101 -9.89 11.14 -10.55
C LEU A 101 -9.79 12.43 -9.74
N GLN A 102 -8.66 12.68 -9.07
CA GLN A 102 -8.40 13.93 -8.35
C GLN A 102 -8.33 15.12 -9.32
N GLN A 103 -7.59 14.98 -10.43
CA GLN A 103 -7.48 16.04 -11.45
C GLN A 103 -8.83 16.36 -12.12
N ASN A 104 -9.73 15.39 -12.20
CA ASN A 104 -11.09 15.59 -12.73
C ASN A 104 -12.11 16.06 -11.66
N GLY A 105 -11.67 16.34 -10.42
CA GLY A 105 -12.56 16.75 -9.32
C GLY A 105 -13.55 15.65 -8.88
N LEU A 106 -13.31 14.40 -9.25
CA LEU A 106 -14.18 13.25 -8.95
C LEU A 106 -13.86 12.58 -7.62
N LEU A 107 -12.66 12.82 -7.10
CA LEU A 107 -12.21 12.44 -5.76
C LEU A 107 -11.47 13.62 -5.13
N PRO A 108 -11.55 13.76 -3.79
CA PRO A 108 -10.81 14.80 -3.11
C PRO A 108 -9.32 14.50 -2.97
N CYS A 109 -8.54 15.52 -2.68
CA CYS A 109 -7.14 15.40 -2.32
C CYS A 109 -6.99 15.30 -0.79
N LEU A 110 -7.02 14.08 -0.23
CA LEU A 110 -7.13 13.90 1.23
C LEU A 110 -5.99 14.54 2.04
N HIS A 111 -4.80 14.68 1.47
CA HIS A 111 -3.67 15.32 2.15
C HIS A 111 -3.79 16.85 2.21
N GLU A 112 -4.53 17.45 1.27
CA GLU A 112 -4.82 18.88 1.26
C GLU A 112 -6.01 19.23 2.17
N MET A 113 -6.87 18.25 2.48
CA MET A 113 -8.07 18.42 3.30
C MET A 113 -7.81 18.56 4.81
N ARG A 114 -6.67 19.13 5.23
CA ARG A 114 -6.39 19.38 6.66
C ARG A 114 -7.59 20.08 7.32
N PRO A 115 -8.04 19.64 8.52
CA PRO A 115 -9.20 20.24 9.14
C PRO A 115 -8.91 21.70 9.48
N LEU A 116 -9.77 22.61 9.04
CA LEU A 116 -9.89 23.98 9.60
C LEU A 116 -10.46 23.97 11.05
N MET A 117 -10.35 22.85 11.76
CA MET A 117 -10.93 22.65 13.08
C MET A 117 -9.96 21.90 13.98
N SER A 118 -9.12 22.64 14.72
CA SER A 118 -8.93 22.51 16.17
C SER A 118 -7.62 23.16 16.60
N HIS A 119 -7.74 24.32 17.25
CA HIS A 119 -6.86 24.73 18.34
C HIS A 119 -6.97 23.69 19.48
N GLU A 120 -6.33 22.52 19.34
CA GLU A 120 -6.12 21.61 20.45
C GLU A 120 -4.62 21.32 20.60
N LYS A 121 -4.05 21.82 21.71
CA LYS A 121 -2.70 21.49 22.16
C LYS A 121 -2.54 19.97 22.25
N LYS A 122 -1.63 19.39 21.47
CA LYS A 122 -1.00 18.10 21.77
C LYS A 122 0.49 18.33 22.05
N SER A 123 0.98 17.58 23.03
CA SER A 123 2.31 17.60 23.67
C SER A 123 3.50 17.57 22.71
N GLU A 124 4.68 17.94 23.24
CA GLU A 124 5.96 18.12 22.55
C GLU A 124 6.25 17.14 21.38
N PRO A 125 6.79 17.67 20.25
CA PRO A 125 6.94 16.93 19.02
C PRO A 125 7.97 15.81 19.14
N THR A 126 7.63 14.65 18.60
CA THR A 126 8.49 13.46 18.53
C THR A 126 9.23 13.40 17.18
N ILE A 127 10.30 12.61 17.09
CA ILE A 127 11.15 12.53 15.87
C ILE A 127 10.36 12.05 14.63
N ASP A 128 9.28 11.29 14.81
CA ASP A 128 8.40 10.88 13.70
C ASP A 128 7.58 12.06 13.12
N ASP A 129 7.29 13.09 13.92
CA ASP A 129 6.59 14.31 13.46
C ASP A 129 7.46 15.14 12.49
N TYR A 130 8.79 15.00 12.57
CA TYR A 130 9.74 15.67 11.67
C TYR A 130 9.78 15.05 10.27
N TYR A 131 9.54 13.74 10.14
CA TYR A 131 9.48 13.08 8.82
C TYR A 131 8.13 13.26 8.14
N GLU A 132 7.05 13.43 8.91
CA GLU A 132 5.69 13.67 8.40
C GLU A 132 5.46 15.11 7.90
N ASN A 133 6.28 16.09 8.30
CA ASN A 133 6.15 17.50 7.87
C ASN A 133 7.30 17.99 6.96
N ARG A 134 8.13 17.08 6.44
CA ARG A 134 9.34 17.47 5.70
C ARG A 134 9.06 18.33 4.46
N GLU A 135 7.97 18.06 3.74
CA GLU A 135 7.62 18.81 2.53
C GLU A 135 7.04 20.21 2.84
N LEU A 136 6.59 20.49 4.06
CA LEU A 136 6.16 21.83 4.48
C LEU A 136 7.32 22.84 4.60
N TYR A 137 8.56 22.36 4.79
CA TYR A 137 9.77 23.17 4.92
C TYR A 137 10.55 23.30 3.62
N GLU A 138 10.25 22.47 2.61
CA GLU A 138 10.94 22.47 1.31
C GLU A 138 10.22 23.33 0.26
N SER A 139 8.98 23.80 0.52
CA SER A 139 8.22 24.68 -0.38
C SER A 139 8.35 26.20 -0.11
N ASP A 140 8.97 26.63 0.99
CA ASP A 140 9.26 28.06 1.25
C ASP A 140 10.64 28.50 0.69
N VAL A 141 11.31 27.61 -0.06
CA VAL A 141 12.58 27.89 -0.73
C VAL A 141 12.34 27.99 -2.25
N ASN A 142 11.71 29.08 -2.66
CA ASN A 142 11.87 29.72 -3.96
C ASN A 142 11.58 31.22 -3.83
#